data_AF-A0A8K0WWL8-F1
#
_entry.id   AF-A0A8K0WWL8-F1
#
_cell.length_a   1.000
_cell.length_b   1.000
_cell.length_c   1.000
_cell.angle_alpha   90.00
_cell.angle_beta   90.00
_cell.angle_gamma   90.00
#
_symmetry.space_group_name_H-M   'P 1'
#
loop_
_entity.id
_entity.type
_entity.pdbx_description
1 polymer ?
#
loop_
_entity_poly.entity_id
_entity_poly.type
_entity_poly.pdbx_seq_one_letter_code
_entity_poly.pdbx_strand_id
1 'polypeptide(L)'
;MPSVYRSTPAFLWYNATSERPAGLPNYEIDGLGRVVMVAGEVFCRFHSAETGRICTDSHRWSSLGALKKHLRDAHKVAAAPSSAGSLSSAHDQKTADFYHDLKRRAEGEDVASSTPRKPQAIANDAALFTVPGQAKKT
;
A
#
# COMPACT_ATOMS: atom_id res chain seq x y z
N MET A 1 -18.45 16.10 7.77
CA MET A 1 -18.18 16.29 6.33
C MET A 1 -18.18 14.91 5.70
N PRO A 2 -19.12 14.56 4.81
CA PRO A 2 -19.21 13.17 4.38
C PRO A 2 -18.16 12.94 3.30
N SER A 3 -16.93 12.63 3.72
CA SER A 3 -16.23 11.61 2.95
C SER A 3 -16.97 10.32 3.26
N VAL A 4 -17.40 9.67 2.19
CA VAL A 4 -17.93 8.32 2.15
C VAL A 4 -17.31 7.84 0.85
N TYR A 5 -16.02 7.51 0.83
CA TYR A 5 -15.26 7.20 -0.40
C TYR A 5 -16.03 6.32 -1.40
N ARG A 6 -16.94 5.48 -0.88
CA ARG A 6 -17.89 4.64 -1.60
C ARG A 6 -18.83 5.36 -2.57
N SER A 7 -19.16 6.63 -2.36
CA SER A 7 -19.99 7.43 -3.26
C SER A 7 -19.19 8.18 -4.31
N THR A 8 -17.85 8.16 -4.24
CA THR A 8 -17.02 8.86 -5.22
C THR A 8 -17.08 8.17 -6.59
N PRO A 9 -17.06 8.92 -7.70
CA PRO A 9 -17.01 8.33 -9.05
C PRO A 9 -15.81 7.40 -9.26
N ALA A 10 -14.69 7.68 -8.60
CA ALA A 10 -13.48 6.87 -8.68
C ALA A 10 -13.66 5.49 -8.04
N PHE A 11 -14.26 5.43 -6.84
CA PHE A 11 -14.60 4.15 -6.22
C PHE A 11 -15.65 3.39 -7.03
N LEU A 12 -16.69 4.07 -7.52
CA LEU A 12 -17.75 3.43 -8.30
C LEU A 12 -17.21 2.82 -9.59
N TRP A 13 -16.31 3.53 -10.29
CA TRP A 13 -15.58 2.98 -11.44
C TRP A 13 -14.79 1.72 -11.05
N TYR A 14 -13.94 1.80 -10.02
CA TYR A 14 -13.12 0.67 -9.58
C TYR A 14 -13.96 -0.55 -9.16
N ASN A 15 -15.06 -0.31 -8.46
CA ASN A 15 -15.94 -1.37 -7.97
C ASN A 15 -16.81 -2.00 -9.09
N ALA A 16 -17.05 -1.28 -10.18
CA ALA A 16 -17.79 -1.77 -11.35
C ALA A 16 -16.91 -2.56 -12.34
N THR A 17 -15.59 -2.39 -12.30
CA THR A 17 -14.69 -3.13 -13.19
C THR A 17 -14.72 -4.62 -12.86
N SER A 18 -14.79 -5.47 -13.90
CA SER A 18 -14.79 -6.93 -13.74
C SER A 18 -13.37 -7.51 -13.71
N GLU A 19 -12.43 -6.83 -14.37
CA GLU A 19 -11.03 -7.21 -14.45
C GLU A 19 -10.15 -6.23 -13.67
N ARG A 20 -9.04 -6.74 -13.15
CA ARG A 20 -8.06 -5.93 -12.43
C ARG A 20 -7.50 -4.81 -13.35
N PRO A 21 -7.64 -3.52 -12.98
CA PRO A 21 -7.03 -2.44 -13.74
C PRO A 21 -5.51 -2.59 -13.86
N ALA A 22 -4.94 -2.09 -14.97
CA ALA A 22 -3.49 -2.01 -15.14
C ALA A 22 -2.89 -0.91 -14.24
N GLY A 23 -1.59 -0.98 -13.96
CA GLY A 23 -0.87 0.08 -13.24
C GLY A 23 -1.22 0.22 -11.76
N LEU A 24 -1.84 -0.81 -11.17
CA LEU A 24 -2.16 -0.81 -9.75
C LEU A 24 -0.90 -0.75 -8.89
N PRO A 25 -0.86 0.10 -7.85
CA PRO A 25 0.29 0.15 -6.96
C PRO A 25 0.42 -1.13 -6.15
N ASN A 26 1.64 -1.43 -5.70
CA ASN A 26 1.89 -2.53 -4.76
C ASN A 26 1.17 -2.27 -3.43
N TYR A 27 0.92 -3.34 -2.68
CA TYR A 27 0.49 -3.20 -1.30
C TYR A 27 1.57 -2.53 -0.45
N GLU A 28 1.13 -1.70 0.49
CA GLU A 28 1.97 -1.29 1.61
C GLU A 28 2.12 -2.47 2.58
N ILE A 29 3.31 -2.61 3.15
CA ILE A 29 3.64 -3.64 4.14
C ILE A 29 3.87 -2.95 5.47
N ASP A 30 3.21 -3.43 6.53
CA ASP A 30 3.41 -2.90 7.87
C ASP A 30 4.73 -3.39 8.50
N GLY A 31 5.09 -2.85 9.67
CA GLY A 31 6.31 -3.23 10.38
C GLY A 31 6.37 -4.70 10.84
N LEU A 32 5.29 -5.47 10.67
CA LEU A 32 5.19 -6.89 10.97
C LEU A 32 5.13 -7.75 9.69
N GLY A 33 5.40 -7.17 8.52
CA GLY A 33 5.38 -7.89 7.26
C GLY A 33 3.97 -8.19 6.72
N ARG A 34 2.93 -7.55 7.26
CA ARG A 34 1.54 -7.78 6.85
C ARG A 34 1.11 -6.78 5.79
N VAL A 35 0.29 -7.25 4.86
CA VAL A 35 -0.28 -6.45 3.77
C VAL A 35 -1.33 -5.49 4.30
N VAL A 36 -1.10 -4.19 4.16
CA VAL A 36 -2.09 -3.15 4.46
C VAL A 36 -3.03 -3.01 3.27
N MET A 37 -4.31 -3.33 3.50
CA MET A 37 -5.34 -3.26 2.47
C MET A 37 -6.19 -2.00 2.64
N VAL A 38 -6.46 -1.34 1.53
CA VAL A 38 -7.40 -0.21 1.49
C VAL A 38 -8.84 -0.71 1.63
N ALA A 39 -9.69 0.08 2.28
CA ALA A 39 -11.09 -0.28 2.45
C ALA A 39 -11.82 -0.31 1.09
N GLY A 40 -12.48 -1.44 0.79
CA GLY A 40 -13.15 -1.64 -0.50
C GLY A 40 -12.29 -2.28 -1.58
N GLU A 41 -11.08 -2.74 -1.24
CA GLU A 41 -10.23 -3.53 -2.14
C GLU A 41 -10.93 -4.84 -2.55
N VAL A 42 -10.95 -5.11 -3.85
CA VAL A 42 -11.55 -6.33 -4.44
C VAL A 42 -10.62 -7.07 -5.40
N PHE A 43 -9.42 -6.56 -5.67
CA PHE A 43 -8.45 -7.21 -6.56
C PHE A 43 -7.17 -7.57 -5.79
N CYS A 44 -6.55 -8.69 -6.15
CA CYS A 44 -5.23 -9.03 -5.65
C CYS A 44 -4.17 -8.19 -6.36
N ARG A 45 -3.40 -7.42 -5.60
CA ARG A 45 -2.26 -6.61 -6.08
C ARG A 45 -0.93 -7.10 -5.53
N PHE A 46 -0.86 -8.36 -5.09
CA PHE A 46 0.37 -8.86 -4.51
C PHE A 46 1.40 -9.11 -5.61
N HIS A 47 2.57 -8.49 -5.45
CA HIS A 47 3.75 -8.77 -6.24
C HIS A 47 4.63 -9.72 -5.44
N SER A 48 4.90 -10.90 -5.98
CA SER A 48 5.84 -11.82 -5.37
C SER A 48 7.23 -11.19 -5.44
N ALA A 49 7.86 -10.99 -4.27
CA ALA A 49 9.22 -10.46 -4.20
C ALA A 49 10.24 -11.39 -4.89
N GLU A 50 9.99 -12.69 -4.88
CA GLU A 50 10.86 -13.71 -5.48
C GLU A 50 10.78 -13.72 -7.01
N THR A 51 9.57 -13.60 -7.57
CA THR A 51 9.36 -13.70 -9.02
C THR A 51 9.19 -12.36 -9.71
N GLY A 52 8.97 -11.28 -8.95
CA GLY A 52 8.60 -9.95 -9.45
C GLY A 52 7.20 -9.91 -10.11
N ARG A 53 6.49 -11.04 -10.17
CA ARG A 53 5.22 -11.15 -10.88
C ARG A 53 4.06 -10.76 -9.97
N ILE A 54 3.13 -10.00 -10.55
CA ILE A 54 1.83 -9.78 -9.94
C ILE A 54 1.03 -11.09 -9.94
N CYS A 55 0.19 -11.30 -8.94
CA CYS A 55 -0.71 -12.45 -8.86
C CYS A 55 -1.46 -12.65 -10.20
N THR A 56 -1.54 -13.89 -10.67
CA THR A 56 -2.22 -14.25 -11.93
C THR A 56 -3.73 -14.10 -11.85
N ASP A 57 -4.30 -14.18 -10.64
CA ASP A 57 -5.72 -13.92 -10.42
C ASP A 57 -6.03 -12.44 -10.61
N SER A 58 -6.56 -12.11 -11.80
CA SER A 58 -7.04 -10.78 -12.18
C SER A 58 -8.53 -10.58 -11.90
N HIS A 59 -9.22 -11.61 -11.41
CA HIS A 59 -10.66 -11.56 -11.18
C HIS A 59 -11.01 -10.72 -9.94
N ARG A 60 -12.24 -10.18 -9.94
CA ARG A 60 -12.81 -9.46 -8.81
C ARG A 60 -13.27 -10.42 -7.72
N TRP A 61 -12.80 -10.21 -6.50
CA TRP A 61 -13.26 -10.95 -5.33
C TRP A 61 -14.60 -10.42 -4.83
N SER A 62 -15.46 -11.33 -4.35
CA SER A 62 -16.80 -11.00 -3.85
C SER A 62 -16.77 -10.15 -2.59
N SER A 63 -15.69 -10.22 -1.80
CA SER A 63 -15.50 -9.47 -0.58
C SER A 63 -14.02 -9.36 -0.20
N LEU A 64 -13.71 -8.37 0.63
CA LEU A 64 -12.38 -8.20 1.22
C LEU A 64 -11.97 -9.41 2.09
N GLY A 65 -12.94 -10.11 2.70
CA GLY A 65 -12.68 -11.34 3.44
C GLY A 65 -12.18 -12.49 2.54
N ALA A 66 -12.78 -12.64 1.35
CA ALA A 66 -12.35 -13.62 0.37
C ALA A 66 -10.95 -13.29 -0.19
N LEU A 67 -10.69 -12.02 -0.47
CA LEU A 67 -9.37 -11.56 -0.89
C LEU A 67 -8.31 -11.79 0.20
N LYS A 68 -8.62 -11.51 1.48
CA LYS A 68 -7.73 -11.81 2.61
C LYS A 68 -7.43 -13.31 2.72
N LYS A 69 -8.41 -14.17 2.43
CA LYS A 69 -8.20 -15.62 2.40
C LYS A 69 -7.24 -16.00 1.27
N HIS A 70 -7.44 -15.49 0.06
CA HIS A 70 -6.54 -15.72 -1.06
C HIS A 70 -5.10 -15.27 -0.78
N LEU A 71 -4.90 -14.08 -0.19
CA LEU A 71 -3.56 -13.60 0.20
C LEU A 71 -2.84 -14.58 1.14
N ARG A 72 -3.56 -15.16 2.11
CA ARG A 72 -3.00 -16.17 3.01
C ARG A 72 -2.70 -17.48 2.29
N ASP A 73 -3.63 -17.96 1.48
CA ASP A 73 -3.55 -19.29 0.89
C ASP A 73 -2.54 -19.34 -0.27
N ALA A 74 -2.61 -18.36 -1.19
CA ALA A 74 -1.81 -18.28 -2.41
C ALA A 74 -0.45 -17.61 -2.19
N HIS A 75 -0.37 -16.57 -1.36
CA HIS A 75 0.85 -15.78 -1.19
C HIS A 75 1.52 -15.94 0.17
N LYS A 76 0.93 -16.71 1.09
CA LYS A 76 1.44 -16.95 2.45
C LYS A 76 1.68 -15.66 3.24
N VAL A 77 0.94 -14.59 2.92
CA VAL A 77 1.00 -13.30 3.62
C VAL A 77 -0.29 -13.03 4.38
N ALA A 78 -0.15 -12.47 5.58
CA ALA A 78 -1.27 -12.02 6.37
C ALA A 78 -1.65 -10.58 5.98
N ALA A 79 -2.93 -10.27 6.00
CA ALA A 79 -3.40 -8.89 5.91
C ALA A 79 -3.37 -8.23 7.29
N ALA A 80 -2.96 -6.96 7.33
CA ALA A 80 -3.01 -6.16 8.53
C ALA A 80 -4.48 -6.05 9.02
N PRO A 81 -4.70 -6.02 10.35
CA PRO A 81 -6.04 -5.78 10.88
C PRO A 81 -6.52 -4.40 10.43
N SER A 82 -7.79 -4.34 10.01
CA SER A 82 -8.43 -3.05 9.77
C SER A 82 -8.51 -2.31 11.10
N SER A 83 -8.13 -1.03 11.14
CA SER A 83 -8.25 -0.22 12.36
C SER A 83 -9.71 -0.23 12.82
N ALA A 84 -9.98 -0.79 14.00
CA ALA A 84 -11.32 -1.08 14.51
C ALA A 84 -12.12 0.16 14.98
N GLY A 85 -11.82 1.35 14.47
CA GLY A 85 -12.51 2.59 14.79
C GLY A 85 -13.36 3.10 13.63
N SER A 86 -14.30 3.99 13.93
CA SER A 86 -14.95 4.82 12.90
C SER A 86 -13.86 5.41 12.02
N LEU A 87 -13.93 5.20 10.70
CA LEU A 87 -12.97 5.79 9.78
C LEU A 87 -13.03 7.30 10.02
N SER A 88 -11.96 7.85 10.59
CA SER A 88 -11.89 9.29 10.77
C SER A 88 -12.08 9.94 9.41
N SER A 89 -12.63 11.15 9.37
CA SER A 89 -12.76 11.91 8.12
C SER A 89 -11.45 11.95 7.33
N ALA A 90 -10.31 11.97 8.03
CA ALA A 90 -8.98 11.88 7.44
C ALA A 90 -8.66 10.51 6.79
N HIS A 91 -9.07 9.39 7.40
CA HIS A 91 -8.89 8.07 6.80
C HIS A 91 -9.77 7.89 5.57
N ASP A 92 -10.99 8.39 5.63
CA ASP A 92 -11.92 8.34 4.51
C ASP A 92 -11.42 9.19 3.34
N GLN A 93 -10.93 10.42 3.61
CA GLN A 93 -10.31 11.26 2.59
C GLN A 93 -9.11 10.57 1.93
N LYS A 94 -8.21 9.96 2.72
CA LYS A 94 -7.08 9.18 2.18
C LYS A 94 -7.54 8.02 1.30
N THR A 95 -8.65 7.37 1.66
CA THR A 95 -9.23 6.28 0.87
C THR A 95 -9.79 6.81 -0.45
N ALA A 96 -10.49 7.94 -0.43
CA ALA A 96 -10.97 8.60 -1.64
C ALA A 96 -9.80 9.00 -2.57
N ASP A 97 -8.76 9.64 -2.02
CA ASP A 97 -7.58 10.08 -2.77
C ASP A 97 -6.87 8.89 -3.45
N PHE A 98 -6.78 7.75 -2.77
CA PHE A 98 -6.25 6.51 -3.34
C PHE A 98 -7.01 6.08 -4.60
N TYR A 99 -8.35 6.04 -4.54
CA TYR A 99 -9.16 5.63 -5.69
C TYR A 99 -9.09 6.65 -6.83
N HIS A 100 -9.02 7.94 -6.52
CA HIS A 100 -8.82 8.99 -7.52
C HIS A 100 -7.49 8.84 -8.26
N ASP A 101 -6.40 8.62 -7.53
CA ASP A 101 -5.08 8.41 -8.13
C ASP A 101 -5.05 7.16 -9.02
N LEU A 102 -5.71 6.09 -8.56
CA LEU A 102 -5.79 4.82 -9.28
C LEU A 102 -6.59 4.95 -10.57
N LYS A 103 -7.73 5.66 -10.55
CA LYS A 103 -8.50 5.95 -11.76
C LYS A 103 -7.68 6.76 -12.77
N ARG A 104 -7.00 7.81 -12.30
CA ARG A 104 -6.16 8.67 -13.15
C ARG A 104 -5.00 7.91 -13.82
N ARG A 105 -4.32 7.02 -13.09
CA ARG A 105 -3.28 6.14 -13.66
C ARG A 105 -3.84 5.18 -14.72
N ALA A 106 -5.04 4.64 -14.48
CA ALA A 106 -5.68 3.75 -15.43
C ALA A 106 -6.12 4.47 -16.72
N GLU A 107 -6.44 5.77 -16.64
CA GLU A 107 -6.77 6.63 -17.78
C GLU A 107 -5.53 7.12 -18.57
N GLY A 108 -4.32 6.74 -18.14
CA GLY A 108 -3.08 7.06 -18.86
C GLY A 108 -2.52 8.45 -18.59
N GLU A 109 -2.99 9.14 -17.55
CA GLU A 109 -2.32 10.37 -17.07
C GLU A 109 -1.01 9.97 -16.36
N ASP A 110 0.13 10.34 -16.95
CA ASP A 110 1.47 10.18 -16.35
C ASP A 110 1.58 10.98 -15.05
N VAL A 111 1.22 10.38 -13.91
CA VAL A 111 1.40 10.99 -12.59
C VAL A 111 2.86 10.88 -12.17
N ALA A 112 3.70 11.72 -12.77
CA ALA A 112 4.91 12.17 -12.11
C ALA A 112 4.49 13.05 -10.91
N SER A 113 4.71 12.53 -9.70
CA SER A 113 4.69 13.24 -8.40
C SER A 113 3.39 13.25 -7.59
N SER A 114 3.37 12.57 -6.44
CA SER A 114 3.33 13.23 -5.11
C SER A 114 3.09 12.25 -3.95
N THR A 115 4.18 11.68 -3.45
CA THR A 115 4.45 11.70 -2.00
C THR A 115 5.95 11.49 -1.81
N PRO A 116 6.71 12.44 -1.23
CA PRO A 116 7.98 12.08 -0.62
C PRO A 116 7.65 11.15 0.55
N ARG A 117 8.07 9.89 0.46
CA ARG A 117 8.27 9.08 1.66
C ARG A 117 9.19 9.90 2.55
N LYS A 118 8.72 10.29 3.72
CA LYS A 118 9.62 10.71 4.80
C LYS A 118 10.63 9.57 4.96
N PRO A 119 11.93 9.74 4.64
CA PRO A 119 12.89 8.71 4.95
C PRO A 119 12.81 8.53 6.47
N GLN A 120 12.49 7.32 6.92
CA GLN A 120 12.73 6.96 8.31
C GLN A 120 14.24 7.15 8.52
N ALA A 121 14.59 8.12 9.35
CA ALA A 121 15.94 8.23 9.87
C ALA A 121 16.22 6.94 10.63
N ILE A 122 16.98 6.04 10.00
CA ILE A 122 17.73 5.01 10.70
C ILE A 122 18.71 5.76 11.60
N ALA A 123 18.31 5.96 12.84
CA ALA A 123 19.20 6.29 13.93
C ALA A 123 20.13 5.08 14.12
N ASN A 124 21.30 5.11 13.47
CA ASN A 124 22.43 4.32 13.93
C ASN A 124 23.12 5.11 15.04
N ASP A 125 22.57 4.96 16.24
CA ASP A 125 23.32 5.15 17.48
C ASP A 125 24.28 3.95 17.59
N ALA A 126 25.50 4.13 17.07
CA ALA A 126 26.61 3.25 17.38
C ALA A 126 27.62 4.08 18.17
N ALA A 127 27.46 3.96 19.49
CA ALA A 127 28.32 4.48 20.53
C ALA A 127 29.82 4.25 20.28
N LEU A 128 30.58 5.28 20.65
CA LEU A 128 31.85 5.25 21.38
C LEU A 128 32.74 4.00 21.24
N PHE A 129 33.86 4.18 20.54
CA PHE A 129 35.16 3.75 21.05
C PHE A 129 36.20 4.87 20.82
N THR A 130 36.46 5.65 21.87
CA THR A 130 37.74 6.34 22.14
C THR A 130 38.84 5.26 22.16
N VAL A 131 40.10 5.45 21.72
CA VAL A 131 41.23 6.21 22.32
C VAL A 131 42.46 6.16 21.32
N PRO A 132 43.67 6.71 21.60
CA PRO A 132 44.18 8.05 21.23
C PRO A 132 45.42 8.08 20.30
N GLY A 133 45.76 9.28 19.81
CA GLY A 133 47.13 9.84 19.78
C GLY A 133 48.17 9.28 18.80
N GLN A 134 48.80 10.19 18.03
CA GLN A 134 50.25 10.31 17.70
C GLN A 134 50.36 11.47 16.68
N ALA A 135 50.69 12.70 17.08
CA ALA A 135 52.02 13.23 17.36
C ALA A 135 52.93 13.35 16.12
N LYS A 136 53.28 14.62 15.83
CA LYS A 136 54.27 15.13 14.86
C LYS A 136 55.59 14.36 14.80
N LYS A 137 56.16 14.30 13.59
CA LYS A 137 57.58 14.50 13.18
C LYS A 137 57.65 14.04 11.70
N THR A 138 58.29 14.72 10.75
CA THR A 138 59.55 15.49 10.78
C THR A 138 59.53 16.50 9.65
#